data_AF-A0A1I5S7S9-F1
#
_entry.id   AF-A0A1I5S7S9-F1
#
_cell.length_a   1.000
_cell.length_b   1.000
_cell.length_c   1.000
_cell.angle_alpha   90.00
_cell.angle_beta   90.00
_cell.angle_gamma   90.00
#
_symmetry.space_group_name_H-M   'P 1'
#
loop_
_entity.id
_entity.type
_entity.pdbx_description
1 polymer ?
#
loop_
_entity_poly.entity_id
_entity_poly.type
_entity_poly.pdbx_seq_one_letter_code
_entity_poly.pdbx_strand_id
1 'polypeptide(L)'
;MKKILVIEDDRFYQNIMLRALRHYLPHIEFEVIETYAEIKNIVKSKKNFDLVISDINLTDSSGEHIRTLVDANYKVVVMTVLDDDTFRDEMFAFDIVDYIIKSELQRFGYLIKLIQRLDANESRSILIVEDSKPVRSFYKRILEKQNLTVYEAEDGQKALKIISEESIDMILSDYNMPNMDGMEFLKELRVEYSMLDLPFIAISSDNDHATVARFLKLGANDYLRKPFGKEELICRINNSLDMLDMLQHVKESATTDALTGMHNRHYLYEIAEKIMAQSKRLDYPLSLVIFDIDFFKKINDKYG
;
A
#
# COMPACT_ATOMS: atom_id res chain seq x y z
N MET A 1 15.00 -9.00 8.82
CA MET A 1 15.20 -9.27 7.38
C MET A 1 13.99 -10.06 6.93
N LYS A 2 13.26 -9.60 5.91
CA LYS A 2 12.05 -10.28 5.44
C LYS A 2 12.41 -11.63 4.80
N LYS A 3 11.53 -12.61 4.95
CA LYS A 3 11.67 -13.96 4.39
C LYS A 3 10.50 -14.28 3.47
N ILE A 4 10.81 -14.60 2.22
CA ILE A 4 9.84 -15.03 1.23
C ILE A 4 10.08 -16.50 0.88
N LEU A 5 9.03 -17.31 0.92
CA LEU A 5 9.05 -18.68 0.43
C LEU A 5 8.65 -18.69 -1.04
N VAL A 6 9.44 -19.35 -1.86
CA VAL A 6 9.17 -19.59 -3.28
C VAL A 6 8.90 -21.08 -3.48
N ILE A 7 7.80 -21.40 -4.17
CA ILE A 7 7.37 -22.77 -4.44
C ILE A 7 7.25 -22.91 -5.95
N GLU A 8 8.21 -23.60 -6.55
CA GLU A 8 8.34 -23.75 -7.99
C GLU A 8 9.16 -25.02 -8.29
N ASP A 9 8.59 -25.94 -9.07
CA ASP A 9 9.23 -27.21 -9.44
C ASP A 9 10.08 -27.09 -10.73
N ASP A 10 9.77 -26.14 -11.61
CA ASP A 10 10.63 -25.81 -12.76
C ASP A 10 11.90 -25.08 -12.30
N ARG A 11 12.99 -25.84 -12.17
CA ARG A 11 14.32 -25.32 -11.79
C ARG A 11 14.85 -24.22 -12.71
N PHE A 12 14.51 -24.23 -14.00
CA PHE A 12 14.94 -23.17 -14.91
C PHE A 12 14.20 -21.87 -14.59
N TYR A 13 12.88 -21.93 -14.45
CA TYR A 13 12.06 -20.78 -14.08
C TYR A 13 12.45 -20.25 -12.70
N GLN A 14 12.55 -21.14 -11.72
CA GLN A 14 13.01 -20.87 -10.35
C GLN A 14 14.33 -20.10 -10.32
N ASN A 15 15.36 -20.56 -11.05
CA ASN A 15 16.68 -19.91 -11.07
C ASN A 15 16.63 -18.51 -11.68
N ILE A 16 15.88 -18.32 -12.78
CA ILE A 16 15.76 -17.00 -13.41
C ILE A 16 14.98 -16.06 -12.49
N MET A 17 13.88 -16.52 -11.91
CA MET A 17 13.07 -15.77 -10.97
C MET A 17 13.90 -15.31 -9.77
N LEU A 18 14.59 -16.23 -9.09
CA LEU A 18 15.40 -15.92 -7.92
C LEU A 18 16.55 -14.96 -8.25
N ARG A 19 17.15 -15.08 -9.44
CA ARG A 19 18.18 -14.13 -9.88
C ARG A 19 17.60 -12.72 -10.03
N ALA A 20 16.42 -12.57 -10.61
CA ALA A 20 15.74 -11.29 -10.74
C ALA A 20 15.35 -10.74 -9.35
N LEU A 21 14.68 -11.55 -8.54
CA LEU A 21 14.24 -11.16 -7.19
C LEU A 21 15.40 -10.73 -6.31
N ARG A 22 16.49 -11.50 -6.23
CA ARG A 22 17.68 -11.15 -5.43
C ARG A 22 18.40 -9.89 -5.94
N HIS A 23 18.32 -9.61 -7.23
CA HIS A 23 18.91 -8.40 -7.81
C HIS A 23 18.15 -7.14 -7.38
N TYR A 24 16.83 -7.16 -7.48
CA TYR A 24 15.98 -5.99 -7.18
C TYR A 24 15.59 -5.88 -5.70
N LEU A 25 15.66 -6.98 -4.94
CA LEU A 25 15.26 -7.07 -3.54
C LEU A 25 16.41 -7.68 -2.68
N PRO A 26 17.59 -7.05 -2.63
CA PRO A 26 18.77 -7.61 -1.98
C PRO A 26 18.65 -7.75 -0.46
N HIS A 27 17.66 -7.11 0.16
CA HIS A 27 17.39 -7.13 1.60
C HIS A 27 16.38 -8.21 2.01
N ILE A 28 15.89 -9.03 1.06
CA ILE A 28 14.94 -10.12 1.31
C ILE A 28 15.65 -11.47 1.21
N GLU A 29 15.39 -12.34 2.19
CA GLU A 29 15.80 -13.74 2.16
C GLU A 29 14.79 -14.56 1.37
N PHE A 30 15.28 -15.37 0.44
CA PHE A 30 14.45 -16.28 -0.35
C PHE A 30 14.76 -17.72 0.00
N GLU A 31 13.74 -18.44 0.47
CA GLU A 31 13.76 -19.90 0.64
C GLU A 31 12.95 -20.55 -0.46
N VAL A 32 13.35 -21.75 -0.89
CA VAL A 32 12.74 -22.40 -2.04
C VAL A 32 12.46 -23.86 -1.74
N ILE A 33 11.28 -24.31 -2.17
CA ILE A 33 10.86 -25.71 -2.15
C ILE A 33 10.22 -26.07 -3.49
N GLU A 34 10.14 -27.37 -3.80
CA GLU A 34 9.70 -27.85 -5.13
C GLU A 34 8.39 -28.67 -5.04
N THR A 35 7.95 -29.07 -3.84
CA THR A 35 6.86 -30.07 -3.69
C THR A 35 5.82 -29.72 -2.63
N TYR A 36 4.59 -30.22 -2.81
CA TYR A 36 3.52 -30.13 -1.81
C TYR A 36 3.86 -30.91 -0.53
N ALA A 37 4.63 -32.00 -0.62
CA ALA A 37 5.13 -32.69 0.57
C ALA A 37 5.97 -31.77 1.48
N GLU A 38 6.82 -30.92 0.91
CA GLU A 38 7.62 -29.94 1.65
C GLU A 38 6.75 -28.83 2.25
N ILE A 39 5.73 -28.36 1.54
CA ILE A 39 4.73 -27.41 2.06
C ILE A 39 4.09 -27.93 3.34
N LYS A 40 3.67 -29.21 3.35
CA LYS A 40 3.07 -29.83 4.54
C LYS A 40 4.03 -29.83 5.73
N ASN A 41 5.33 -30.02 5.49
CA ASN A 41 6.35 -29.94 6.54
C ASN A 41 6.56 -28.51 7.05
N ILE A 42 6.54 -27.51 6.17
CA ILE A 42 6.60 -26.08 6.55
C ILE A 42 5.40 -25.68 7.41
N VAL A 43 4.19 -26.05 6.98
CA VAL A 43 2.95 -25.78 7.72
C VAL A 43 2.98 -26.48 9.08
N LYS A 44 3.39 -27.75 9.13
CA LYS A 44 3.50 -28.52 10.38
C LYS A 44 4.54 -27.94 11.34
N SER A 45 5.67 -27.47 10.83
CA SER A 45 6.73 -26.85 11.62
C SER A 45 6.44 -25.39 12.01
N LYS A 46 5.35 -24.80 11.48
CA LYS A 46 4.94 -23.40 11.70
C LYS A 46 6.05 -22.41 11.38
N LYS A 47 6.81 -22.66 10.31
CA LYS A 47 7.90 -21.79 9.91
C LYS A 47 7.35 -20.49 9.32
N ASN A 48 7.74 -19.36 9.87
CA ASN A 48 7.17 -18.07 9.48
C ASN A 48 7.80 -17.52 8.18
N PHE A 49 6.95 -16.99 7.31
CA PHE A 49 7.33 -16.27 6.09
C PHE A 49 6.42 -15.03 5.93
N ASP A 50 6.99 -13.93 5.45
CA ASP A 50 6.25 -12.68 5.23
C ASP A 50 5.36 -12.76 3.97
N LEU A 51 5.79 -13.55 2.98
CA LEU A 51 5.06 -13.84 1.75
C LEU A 51 5.43 -15.23 1.23
N VAL A 52 4.47 -15.90 0.58
CA VAL A 52 4.66 -17.14 -0.16
C VAL A 52 4.32 -16.88 -1.62
N ILE A 53 5.23 -17.21 -2.54
CA ILE A 53 5.02 -17.17 -3.98
C ILE A 53 4.96 -18.60 -4.45
N SER A 54 3.83 -19.04 -5.00
CA SER A 54 3.62 -20.44 -5.39
C SER A 54 3.16 -20.55 -6.81
N ASP A 55 3.79 -21.42 -7.60
CA ASP A 55 3.14 -21.94 -8.79
C ASP A 55 1.85 -22.68 -8.40
N ILE A 56 0.82 -22.59 -9.23
CA ILE A 56 -0.42 -23.34 -9.03
C ILE A 56 -0.28 -24.81 -9.45
N ASN A 57 0.61 -25.10 -10.38
CA ASN A 57 0.84 -26.45 -10.86
C ASN A 57 2.17 -26.95 -10.33
N LEU A 58 2.12 -27.92 -9.43
CA LEU A 58 3.29 -28.66 -8.95
C LEU A 58 3.18 -30.11 -9.41
N THR A 59 4.32 -30.79 -9.59
CA THR A 59 4.35 -32.23 -9.93
C THR A 59 3.49 -33.12 -9.02
N ASP A 60 3.29 -32.76 -7.75
CA ASP A 60 2.51 -33.52 -6.76
C ASP A 60 1.23 -32.80 -6.26
N SER A 61 0.83 -31.70 -6.91
CA SER A 61 -0.41 -30.98 -6.58
C SER A 61 -0.89 -30.04 -7.69
N SER A 62 -2.20 -30.04 -7.95
CA SER A 62 -2.86 -29.12 -8.90
C SER A 62 -3.76 -28.13 -8.15
N GLY A 63 -3.16 -27.24 -7.34
CA GLY A 63 -3.87 -26.17 -6.63
C GLY A 63 -4.28 -26.43 -5.17
N GLU A 64 -4.45 -27.69 -4.73
CA GLU A 64 -4.87 -28.00 -3.34
C GLU A 64 -3.91 -27.44 -2.27
N HIS A 65 -2.63 -27.32 -2.62
CA HIS A 65 -1.61 -26.76 -1.74
C HIS A 65 -1.80 -25.27 -1.48
N ILE A 66 -2.38 -24.51 -2.42
CA ILE A 66 -2.69 -23.09 -2.23
C ILE A 66 -3.68 -22.92 -1.08
N ARG A 67 -4.73 -23.75 -1.06
CA ARG A 67 -5.69 -23.76 0.05
C ARG A 67 -5.03 -24.13 1.38
N THR A 68 -4.12 -25.10 1.38
CA THR A 68 -3.38 -25.49 2.58
C THR A 68 -2.54 -24.34 3.15
N LEU A 69 -1.91 -23.55 2.28
CA LEU A 69 -1.14 -22.37 2.68
C LEU A 69 -2.03 -21.26 3.23
N VAL A 70 -3.15 -20.97 2.55
CA VAL A 70 -4.12 -19.95 2.97
C VAL A 70 -4.78 -20.33 4.30
N ASP A 71 -5.22 -21.58 4.47
CA ASP A 71 -5.81 -22.09 5.71
C ASP A 71 -4.80 -22.06 6.88
N ALA A 72 -3.50 -22.09 6.58
CA ALA A 72 -2.41 -21.90 7.53
C ALA A 72 -2.04 -20.42 7.76
N ASN A 73 -2.84 -19.47 7.27
CA ASN A 73 -2.67 -18.02 7.35
C ASN A 73 -1.41 -17.45 6.66
N TYR A 74 -0.85 -18.14 5.67
CA TYR A 74 0.19 -17.54 4.84
C TYR A 74 -0.41 -16.55 3.84
N LYS A 75 0.33 -15.46 3.58
CA LYS A 75 0.03 -14.53 2.49
C LYS A 75 0.57 -15.14 1.20
N VAL A 76 -0.32 -15.54 0.30
CA VAL A 76 0.06 -16.28 -0.92
C VAL A 76 -0.13 -15.41 -2.16
N VAL A 77 0.89 -15.36 -3.01
CA VAL A 77 0.81 -14.89 -4.40
C VAL A 77 0.92 -16.11 -5.31
N VAL A 78 -0.07 -16.30 -6.17
CA VAL A 78 -0.12 -17.46 -7.07
C VAL A 78 0.49 -17.10 -8.42
N MET A 79 1.37 -17.94 -8.96
CA MET A 79 1.83 -17.84 -10.34
C MET A 79 1.08 -18.86 -11.19
N THR A 80 0.64 -18.45 -12.38
CA THR A 80 -0.17 -19.28 -13.26
C THR A 80 0.16 -19.04 -14.73
N VAL A 81 -0.08 -20.02 -15.59
CA VAL A 81 -0.06 -19.84 -17.05
C VAL A 81 -1.45 -19.59 -17.62
N LEU A 82 -2.50 -19.77 -16.82
CA LEU A 82 -3.90 -19.61 -17.23
C LEU A 82 -4.40 -18.20 -16.92
N ASP A 83 -5.22 -17.65 -17.80
CA ASP A 83 -5.80 -16.31 -17.69
C ASP A 83 -7.32 -16.26 -17.94
N ASP A 84 -8.01 -17.41 -17.82
CA ASP A 84 -9.46 -17.47 -18.00
C ASP A 84 -10.24 -17.02 -16.74
N ASP A 85 -11.50 -16.61 -16.96
CA ASP A 85 -12.40 -16.13 -15.91
C ASP A 85 -12.71 -17.20 -14.84
N THR A 86 -12.68 -18.49 -15.19
CA THR A 86 -12.99 -19.58 -14.24
C THR A 86 -11.87 -19.72 -13.23
N PHE A 87 -10.62 -19.72 -13.71
CA PHE A 87 -9.44 -19.74 -12.88
C PHE A 87 -9.38 -18.51 -11.97
N ARG A 88 -9.69 -17.33 -12.54
CA ARG A 88 -9.75 -16.08 -11.80
C ARG A 88 -10.75 -16.14 -10.63
N ASP A 89 -11.97 -16.62 -10.88
CA ASP A 89 -13.00 -16.80 -9.86
C ASP A 89 -12.58 -17.81 -8.77
N GLU A 90 -11.93 -18.91 -9.17
CA GLU A 90 -11.38 -19.90 -8.23
C GLU A 90 -10.30 -19.30 -7.33
N MET A 91 -9.35 -18.55 -7.91
CA MET A 91 -8.30 -17.88 -7.16
C MET A 91 -8.85 -16.82 -6.21
N PHE A 92 -9.97 -16.17 -6.54
CA PHE A 92 -10.64 -15.24 -5.62
C PHE A 92 -11.53 -15.88 -4.60
N ALA A 93 -12.00 -17.09 -4.85
CA ALA A 93 -12.58 -17.91 -3.79
C ALA A 93 -11.53 -18.24 -2.73
N PHE A 94 -10.25 -18.36 -3.12
CA PHE A 94 -9.15 -18.37 -2.18
C PHE A 94 -8.84 -16.97 -1.67
N ASP A 95 -8.58 -16.88 -0.36
CA ASP A 95 -8.19 -15.63 0.29
C ASP A 95 -6.69 -15.39 0.02
N ILE A 96 -6.29 -15.25 -1.23
CA ILE A 96 -4.89 -14.97 -1.64
C ILE A 96 -4.61 -13.46 -1.66
N VAL A 97 -3.32 -13.09 -1.71
CA VAL A 97 -2.90 -11.70 -1.94
C VAL A 97 -3.23 -11.31 -3.38
N ASP A 98 -2.68 -12.03 -4.35
CA ASP A 98 -2.84 -11.78 -5.78
C ASP A 98 -2.46 -13.01 -6.63
N TYR A 99 -2.75 -12.99 -7.93
CA TYR A 99 -2.24 -13.96 -8.89
C TYR A 99 -1.49 -13.28 -10.06
N ILE A 100 -0.52 -13.97 -10.63
CA ILE A 100 0.39 -13.44 -11.66
C ILE A 100 0.47 -14.42 -12.82
N ILE A 101 0.24 -13.91 -14.03
CA ILE A 101 0.38 -14.69 -15.26
C ILE A 101 1.87 -14.78 -15.65
N LYS A 102 2.38 -16.01 -15.76
CA LYS A 102 3.74 -16.37 -16.21
C LYS A 102 3.91 -16.11 -17.72
N SER A 103 3.77 -14.86 -18.17
CA SER A 103 3.97 -14.46 -19.57
C SER A 103 5.40 -13.97 -19.84
N GLU A 104 5.90 -14.19 -21.06
CA GLU A 104 7.28 -13.83 -21.44
C GLU A 104 7.56 -12.32 -21.47
N LEU A 105 6.52 -11.50 -21.69
CA LEU A 105 6.65 -10.06 -21.90
C LEU A 105 6.86 -9.25 -20.60
N GLN A 106 6.59 -9.84 -19.43
CA GLN A 106 6.68 -9.15 -18.13
C GLN A 106 7.35 -9.98 -17.01
N ARG A 107 8.16 -10.99 -17.38
CA ARG A 107 8.54 -12.17 -16.56
C ARG A 107 8.51 -12.02 -15.02
N PHE A 108 9.07 -10.95 -14.44
CA PHE A 108 9.02 -10.72 -12.98
C PHE A 108 8.74 -9.26 -12.57
N GLY A 109 8.52 -8.35 -13.52
CA GLY A 109 8.42 -6.92 -13.23
C GLY A 109 7.24 -6.60 -12.32
N TYR A 110 6.08 -7.21 -12.60
CA TYR A 110 4.89 -7.08 -11.76
C TYR A 110 5.10 -7.69 -10.37
N LEU A 111 5.67 -8.89 -10.29
CA LEU A 111 5.96 -9.56 -9.01
C LEU A 111 6.88 -8.72 -8.12
N ILE A 112 7.96 -8.16 -8.68
CA ILE A 112 8.88 -7.29 -7.95
C ILE A 112 8.14 -6.05 -7.44
N LYS A 113 7.36 -5.38 -8.30
CA LYS A 113 6.56 -4.23 -7.90
C LYS A 113 5.57 -4.57 -6.80
N LEU A 114 4.89 -5.71 -6.90
CA LEU A 114 3.97 -6.18 -5.87
C LEU A 114 4.67 -6.36 -4.53
N ILE A 115 5.83 -7.02 -4.50
CA ILE A 115 6.60 -7.22 -3.26
C ILE A 115 7.03 -5.87 -2.66
N GLN A 116 7.53 -4.95 -3.48
CA GLN A 116 7.91 -3.60 -3.03
C GLN A 116 6.71 -2.82 -2.50
N ARG A 117 5.56 -2.92 -3.16
CA ARG A 117 4.31 -2.27 -2.73
C ARG A 117 3.84 -2.83 -1.40
N LEU A 118 3.87 -4.15 -1.21
CA LEU A 118 3.55 -4.81 0.07
C LEU A 118 4.50 -4.37 1.19
N ASP A 119 5.79 -4.16 0.90
CA ASP A 119 6.76 -3.64 1.87
C ASP A 119 6.44 -2.20 2.27
N ALA A 120 6.24 -1.32 1.29
CA ALA A 120 5.92 0.08 1.52
C ALA A 120 4.55 0.27 2.23
N ASN A 121 3.59 -0.62 1.96
CA ASN A 121 2.26 -0.58 2.57
C ASN A 121 2.26 -0.80 4.09
N GLU A 122 3.28 -1.45 4.67
CA GLU A 122 3.35 -1.65 6.13
C GLU A 122 3.39 -0.34 6.93
N SER A 123 3.85 0.73 6.28
CA SER A 123 3.89 2.09 6.85
C SER A 123 2.70 2.96 6.42
N ARG A 124 1.75 2.40 5.65
CA ARG A 124 0.62 3.13 5.09
C ARG A 124 -0.68 2.71 5.75
N SER A 125 -1.57 3.68 5.86
CA SER A 125 -2.87 3.58 6.50
C SER A 125 -3.99 4.00 5.54
N ILE A 126 -5.09 3.27 5.56
CA ILE A 126 -6.26 3.55 4.73
C ILE A 126 -7.52 3.57 5.59
N LEU A 127 -8.35 4.59 5.41
CA LEU A 127 -9.66 4.69 6.04
C LEU A 127 -10.74 4.26 5.05
N ILE A 128 -11.49 3.22 5.42
CA ILE A 128 -12.67 2.77 4.69
C ILE A 128 -13.91 3.43 5.32
N VAL A 129 -14.68 4.15 4.52
CA VAL A 129 -15.93 4.78 4.92
C VAL A 129 -17.06 4.15 4.12
N GLU A 130 -17.83 3.26 4.73
CA GLU A 130 -18.86 2.45 4.08
C GLU A 130 -19.86 2.05 5.15
N ASP A 131 -21.16 2.24 4.92
CA ASP A 131 -22.19 2.00 5.94
C ASP A 131 -22.46 0.50 6.13
N SER A 132 -22.41 -0.27 5.05
CA SER A 132 -22.64 -1.72 5.05
C SER A 132 -21.48 -2.48 5.71
N LYS A 133 -21.69 -2.96 6.94
CA LYS A 133 -20.70 -3.76 7.69
C LYS A 133 -20.14 -4.95 6.89
N PRO A 134 -20.94 -5.75 6.15
CA PRO A 134 -20.40 -6.83 5.33
C PRO A 134 -19.44 -6.35 4.23
N VAL A 135 -19.79 -5.25 3.53
CA VAL A 135 -18.96 -4.68 2.46
C VAL A 135 -17.68 -4.08 3.06
N ARG A 136 -17.80 -3.33 4.15
CA ARG A 136 -16.64 -2.76 4.87
C ARG A 136 -15.68 -3.84 5.37
N SER A 137 -16.20 -4.94 5.92
CA SER A 137 -15.39 -6.09 6.38
C SER A 137 -14.69 -6.80 5.21
N PHE A 138 -15.34 -6.86 4.05
CA PHE A 138 -14.77 -7.41 2.82
C PHE A 138 -13.60 -6.57 2.33
N TYR A 139 -13.76 -5.24 2.23
CA TYR A 139 -12.68 -4.32 1.84
C TYR A 139 -11.53 -4.37 2.85
N LYS A 140 -11.83 -4.39 4.15
CA LYS A 140 -10.80 -4.53 5.18
C LYS A 140 -9.94 -5.76 4.97
N ARG A 141 -10.55 -6.94 4.78
CA ARG A 141 -9.82 -8.20 4.55
C ARG A 141 -8.91 -8.11 3.33
N ILE A 142 -9.39 -7.51 2.24
CA ILE A 142 -8.59 -7.31 1.02
C ILE A 142 -7.38 -6.41 1.30
N LEU A 143 -7.57 -5.29 2.00
CA LEU A 143 -6.56 -4.27 2.20
C LEU A 143 -5.51 -4.66 3.27
N GLU A 144 -5.92 -5.33 4.34
CA GLU A 144 -4.98 -5.90 5.33
C GLU A 144 -4.06 -6.96 4.70
N LYS A 145 -4.53 -7.70 3.69
CA LYS A 145 -3.67 -8.61 2.91
C LYS A 145 -2.65 -7.90 2.04
N GLN A 146 -2.90 -6.65 1.69
CA GLN A 146 -1.92 -5.79 1.04
C GLN A 146 -0.95 -5.13 2.03
N ASN A 147 -0.92 -5.57 3.30
CA ASN A 147 -0.13 -5.02 4.40
C ASN A 147 -0.51 -3.62 4.86
N LEU A 148 -1.67 -3.11 4.45
CA LEU A 148 -2.15 -1.79 4.88
C LEU A 148 -2.71 -1.85 6.30
N THR A 149 -2.48 -0.79 7.08
CA THR A 149 -3.22 -0.54 8.32
C THR A 149 -4.61 0.00 7.95
N VAL A 150 -5.68 -0.68 8.37
CA VAL A 150 -7.04 -0.33 7.97
C VAL A 150 -7.84 0.26 9.14
N TYR A 151 -8.34 1.47 8.93
CA TYR A 151 -9.34 2.11 9.78
C TYR A 151 -10.73 2.01 9.13
N GLU A 152 -11.77 1.98 9.97
CA GLU A 152 -13.16 1.78 9.52
C GLU A 152 -14.08 2.85 10.10
N ALA A 153 -14.91 3.44 9.24
CA ALA A 153 -16.03 4.31 9.60
C ALA A 153 -17.30 3.87 8.87
N GLU A 154 -18.46 4.12 9.47
CA GLU A 154 -19.76 3.80 8.85
C GLU A 154 -20.42 5.00 8.15
N ASP A 155 -19.88 6.21 8.34
CA ASP A 155 -20.32 7.44 7.70
C ASP A 155 -19.21 8.52 7.74
N GLY A 156 -19.45 9.63 7.04
CA GLY A 156 -18.51 10.76 6.97
C GLY A 156 -18.23 11.43 8.32
N GLN A 157 -19.19 11.44 9.25
CA GLN A 157 -19.01 12.10 10.56
C GLN A 157 -18.02 11.32 11.42
N LYS A 158 -18.16 9.99 11.47
CA LYS A 158 -17.20 9.11 12.16
C LYS A 158 -15.84 9.13 11.48
N ALA A 159 -15.81 9.21 10.14
CA ALA A 159 -14.56 9.31 9.38
C ALA A 159 -13.75 10.56 9.76
N LEU A 160 -14.40 11.73 9.82
CA LEU A 160 -13.75 12.98 10.25
C LEU A 160 -13.18 12.89 11.66
N LYS A 161 -13.90 12.22 12.59
CA LYS A 161 -13.39 11.97 13.94
C LYS A 161 -12.10 11.14 13.92
N ILE A 162 -12.08 10.05 13.17
CA ILE A 162 -10.89 9.18 13.05
C ILE A 162 -9.72 9.98 12.45
N ILE A 163 -9.94 10.76 11.39
CA ILE A 163 -8.89 11.58 10.76
C ILE A 163 -8.28 12.60 11.73
N SER A 164 -9.05 13.07 12.71
CA SER A 164 -8.55 13.99 13.74
C SER A 164 -7.70 13.32 14.83
N GLU A 165 -7.84 12.00 15.00
CA GLU A 165 -7.20 11.21 16.05
C GLU A 165 -6.03 10.36 15.52
N GLU A 166 -6.10 9.96 14.25
CA GLU A 166 -5.21 9.00 13.60
C GLU A 166 -4.58 9.58 12.34
N SER A 167 -3.36 9.15 12.01
CA SER A 167 -2.73 9.51 10.72
C SER A 167 -3.27 8.60 9.64
N ILE A 168 -3.94 9.18 8.64
CA ILE A 168 -4.51 8.47 7.49
C ILE A 168 -3.78 8.90 6.22
N ASP A 169 -3.29 7.94 5.42
CA ASP A 169 -2.63 8.23 4.14
C ASP A 169 -3.62 8.26 2.98
N MET A 170 -4.74 7.54 3.07
CA MET A 170 -5.70 7.43 1.97
C MET A 170 -7.12 7.16 2.48
N ILE A 171 -8.13 7.63 1.74
CA ILE A 171 -9.54 7.35 2.00
C ILE A 171 -10.16 6.58 0.84
N LEU A 172 -10.92 5.55 1.20
CA LEU A 172 -11.84 4.83 0.33
C LEU A 172 -13.25 5.01 0.87
N SER A 173 -14.09 5.80 0.20
CA SER A 173 -15.42 6.15 0.71
C SER A 173 -16.52 5.72 -0.24
N ASP A 174 -17.55 5.07 0.27
CA ASP A 174 -18.82 4.96 -0.45
C ASP A 174 -19.48 6.33 -0.58
N TYR A 175 -20.31 6.47 -1.60
CA TYR A 175 -21.12 7.67 -1.80
C TYR A 175 -22.36 7.67 -0.91
N ASN A 176 -23.12 6.57 -0.90
CA ASN A 176 -24.48 6.53 -0.35
C ASN A 176 -24.46 6.05 1.10
N MET A 177 -24.25 6.98 2.03
CA MET A 177 -24.17 6.68 3.47
C MET A 177 -25.18 7.52 4.26
N PRO A 178 -25.66 7.04 5.42
CA PRO A 178 -26.50 7.83 6.31
C PRO A 178 -25.69 8.97 6.97
N ASN A 179 -26.40 9.95 7.52
CA ASN A 179 -25.88 11.08 8.31
C ASN A 179 -25.03 12.10 7.54
N MET A 180 -23.98 11.65 6.85
CA MET A 180 -23.12 12.45 5.99
C MET A 180 -22.67 11.59 4.82
N ASP A 181 -23.10 11.95 3.62
CA ASP A 181 -22.79 11.21 2.40
C ASP A 181 -21.33 11.43 1.95
N GLY A 182 -20.87 10.63 0.99
CA GLY A 182 -19.48 10.70 0.51
C GLY A 182 -19.10 12.04 -0.15
N MET A 183 -20.06 12.79 -0.72
CA MET A 183 -19.78 14.10 -1.31
C MET A 183 -19.68 15.20 -0.26
N GLU A 184 -20.59 15.20 0.72
CA GLU A 184 -20.53 16.10 1.88
C GLU A 184 -19.24 15.87 2.64
N PHE A 185 -18.89 14.61 2.91
CA PHE A 185 -17.65 14.23 3.55
C PHE A 185 -16.41 14.73 2.78
N LEU A 186 -16.33 14.49 1.47
CA LEU A 186 -15.23 14.97 0.65
C LEU A 186 -15.12 16.50 0.67
N LYS A 187 -16.26 17.21 0.64
CA LYS A 187 -16.28 18.67 0.66
C LYS A 187 -15.72 19.21 1.98
N GLU A 188 -16.13 18.66 3.12
CA GLU A 188 -15.60 19.02 4.44
C GLU A 188 -14.12 18.68 4.54
N LEU A 189 -13.71 17.50 4.04
CA LEU A 189 -12.31 17.08 4.04
C LEU A 189 -11.40 18.05 3.27
N ARG A 190 -11.86 18.55 2.12
CA ARG A 190 -11.09 19.43 1.24
C ARG A 190 -10.95 20.86 1.76
N VAL A 191 -11.61 21.21 2.87
CA VAL A 191 -11.35 22.47 3.60
C VAL A 191 -9.95 22.45 4.24
N GLU A 192 -9.52 21.28 4.73
CA GLU A 192 -8.26 21.14 5.48
C GLU A 192 -7.16 20.39 4.70
N TYR A 193 -7.53 19.40 3.89
CA TYR A 193 -6.58 18.52 3.21
C TYR A 193 -6.66 18.65 1.69
N SER A 194 -5.53 18.93 1.04
CA SER A 194 -5.49 18.92 -0.43
C SER A 194 -5.57 17.49 -0.99
N MET A 195 -5.80 17.38 -2.31
CA MET A 195 -5.78 16.09 -3.02
C MET A 195 -4.44 15.35 -2.94
N LEU A 196 -3.35 16.09 -2.71
CA LEU A 196 -2.00 15.55 -2.61
C LEU A 196 -1.64 15.16 -1.17
N ASP A 197 -2.32 15.74 -0.18
CA ASP A 197 -2.10 15.43 1.23
C ASP A 197 -2.92 14.22 1.66
N LEU A 198 -4.15 14.09 1.15
CA LEU A 198 -5.04 12.98 1.48
C LEU A 198 -5.88 12.54 0.28
N PRO A 199 -5.38 11.57 -0.50
CA PRO A 199 -6.07 11.00 -1.62
C PRO A 199 -7.38 10.35 -1.22
N PHE A 200 -8.39 10.57 -2.06
CA PHE A 200 -9.74 10.10 -1.85
C PHE A 200 -10.23 9.36 -3.07
N ILE A 201 -10.58 8.09 -2.91
CA ILE A 201 -11.28 7.31 -3.93
C ILE A 201 -12.75 7.19 -3.52
N ALA A 202 -13.62 7.71 -4.38
CA ALA A 202 -15.05 7.53 -4.23
C ALA A 202 -15.48 6.17 -4.81
N ILE A 203 -16.30 5.43 -4.08
CA ILE A 203 -16.98 4.23 -4.56
C ILE A 203 -18.47 4.52 -4.67
N SER A 204 -19.12 4.09 -5.75
CA SER A 204 -20.58 4.19 -5.82
C SER A 204 -21.20 3.21 -6.80
N SER A 205 -22.43 2.81 -6.50
CA SER A 205 -23.31 2.04 -7.40
C SER A 205 -24.07 2.91 -8.39
N ASP A 206 -24.04 4.24 -8.24
CA ASP A 206 -24.72 5.14 -9.16
C ASP A 206 -24.01 5.20 -10.52
N ASN A 207 -24.82 5.06 -11.57
CA ASN A 207 -24.37 5.05 -12.95
C ASN A 207 -24.41 6.43 -13.62
N ASP A 208 -24.69 7.49 -12.87
CA ASP A 208 -24.81 8.83 -13.43
C ASP A 208 -23.42 9.46 -13.63
N HIS A 209 -23.09 9.76 -14.88
CA HIS A 209 -21.89 10.51 -15.25
C HIS A 209 -21.80 11.86 -14.53
N ALA A 210 -22.94 12.48 -14.19
CA ALA A 210 -22.93 13.73 -13.43
C ALA A 210 -22.40 13.52 -12.00
N THR A 211 -22.70 12.39 -11.35
CA THR A 211 -22.18 12.03 -10.02
C THR A 211 -20.66 11.88 -10.05
N VAL A 212 -20.13 11.14 -11.03
CA VAL A 212 -18.67 10.99 -11.23
C VAL A 212 -18.01 12.35 -11.42
N ALA A 213 -18.57 13.18 -12.31
CA ALA A 213 -18.03 14.50 -12.59
C ALA A 213 -18.06 15.42 -11.35
N ARG A 214 -19.08 15.28 -10.48
CA ARG A 214 -19.17 16.05 -9.22
C ARG A 214 -18.06 15.65 -8.25
N PHE A 215 -17.81 14.34 -8.03
CA PHE A 215 -16.72 13.87 -7.17
C PHE A 215 -15.36 14.40 -7.64
N LEU A 216 -15.06 14.27 -8.93
CA LEU A 216 -13.80 14.76 -9.48
C LEU A 216 -13.66 16.28 -9.34
N LYS A 217 -14.73 17.05 -9.55
CA LYS A 217 -14.73 18.51 -9.36
C LYS A 217 -14.59 18.94 -7.90
N LEU A 218 -15.06 18.12 -6.96
CA LEU A 218 -14.88 18.33 -5.53
C LEU A 218 -13.47 17.93 -5.04
N GLY A 219 -12.68 17.29 -5.90
CA GLY A 219 -11.30 16.92 -5.59
C GLY A 219 -11.13 15.47 -5.13
N ALA A 220 -11.97 14.54 -5.59
CA ALA A 220 -11.65 13.12 -5.52
C ALA A 220 -10.47 12.81 -6.47
N ASN A 221 -9.58 11.92 -6.06
CA ASN A 221 -8.42 11.51 -6.86
C ASN A 221 -8.82 10.46 -7.90
N ASP A 222 -9.77 9.59 -7.54
CA ASP A 222 -10.34 8.62 -8.47
C ASP A 222 -11.78 8.26 -8.08
N TYR A 223 -12.46 7.54 -8.97
CA TYR A 223 -13.81 7.04 -8.77
C TYR A 223 -13.90 5.59 -9.23
N LEU A 224 -14.50 4.73 -8.41
CA LEU A 224 -14.67 3.30 -8.68
C LEU A 224 -16.15 2.92 -8.66
N ARG A 225 -16.63 2.33 -9.75
CA ARG A 225 -18.04 2.03 -9.97
C ARG A 225 -18.38 0.59 -9.56
N LYS A 226 -19.34 0.40 -8.65
CA LYS A 226 -19.86 -0.93 -8.28
C LYS A 226 -20.73 -1.51 -9.43
N PRO A 227 -20.65 -2.82 -9.73
CA PRO A 227 -19.68 -3.80 -9.20
C PRO A 227 -18.31 -3.67 -9.90
N PHE A 228 -17.24 -3.90 -9.13
CA PHE A 228 -15.85 -3.92 -9.62
C PHE A 228 -15.11 -5.15 -9.09
N GLY A 229 -14.06 -5.54 -9.80
CA GLY A 229 -13.18 -6.65 -9.39
C GLY A 229 -12.19 -6.24 -8.29
N LYS A 230 -11.68 -7.23 -7.55
CA LYS A 230 -10.65 -7.01 -6.51
C LYS A 230 -9.41 -6.34 -7.10
N GLU A 231 -8.98 -6.74 -8.28
CA GLU A 231 -7.78 -6.22 -8.93
C GLU A 231 -7.94 -4.79 -9.38
N GLU A 232 -9.15 -4.41 -9.81
CA GLU A 232 -9.43 -3.02 -10.14
C GLU A 232 -9.29 -2.15 -8.88
N LEU A 233 -9.88 -2.57 -7.76
CA LEU A 233 -9.74 -1.88 -6.48
C LEU A 233 -8.26 -1.75 -6.06
N ILE A 234 -7.51 -2.85 -6.07
CA ILE A 234 -6.09 -2.86 -5.66
C ILE A 234 -5.24 -2.01 -6.60
N CYS A 235 -5.47 -2.06 -7.91
CA CYS A 235 -4.76 -1.23 -8.88
C CYS A 235 -4.96 0.26 -8.62
N ARG A 236 -6.21 0.69 -8.36
CA ARG A 236 -6.55 2.09 -8.08
C ARG A 236 -5.90 2.60 -6.80
N ILE A 237 -5.90 1.77 -5.76
CA ILE A 237 -5.26 2.07 -4.49
C ILE A 237 -3.75 2.16 -4.65
N ASN A 238 -3.11 1.15 -5.27
CA ASN A 238 -1.67 1.14 -5.48
C ASN A 238 -1.21 2.35 -6.32
N ASN A 239 -1.93 2.72 -7.38
CA ASN A 239 -1.59 3.91 -8.16
C ASN A 239 -1.63 5.22 -7.33
N SER A 240 -2.60 5.32 -6.42
CA SER A 240 -2.73 6.49 -5.53
C SER A 240 -1.61 6.53 -4.49
N LEU A 241 -1.28 5.39 -3.90
CA LEU A 241 -0.19 5.26 -2.92
C LEU A 241 1.19 5.46 -3.58
N ASP A 242 1.40 4.92 -4.78
CA ASP A 242 2.64 5.15 -5.55
C ASP A 242 2.83 6.64 -5.85
N MET A 243 1.75 7.35 -6.20
CA MET A 243 1.80 8.81 -6.39
C MET A 243 2.15 9.54 -5.10
N LEU A 244 1.59 9.13 -3.96
CA LEU A 244 1.95 9.70 -2.65
C LEU A 244 3.42 9.48 -2.31
N ASP A 245 3.91 8.25 -2.48
CA ASP A 245 5.31 7.90 -2.23
C ASP A 245 6.25 8.76 -3.11
N MET A 246 5.92 8.92 -4.40
CA MET A 246 6.67 9.79 -5.31
C MET A 246 6.66 11.25 -4.85
N LEU A 247 5.51 11.78 -4.47
CA LEU A 247 5.39 13.16 -3.97
C LEU A 247 6.19 13.37 -2.69
N GLN A 248 6.17 12.38 -1.79
CA GLN A 248 6.96 12.41 -0.57
C GLN A 248 8.46 12.41 -0.88
N HIS A 249 8.93 11.54 -1.77
CA HIS A 249 10.33 11.52 -2.19
C HIS A 249 10.79 12.83 -2.85
N VAL A 250 9.92 13.46 -3.66
CA VAL A 250 10.20 14.78 -4.25
C VAL A 250 10.28 15.85 -3.16
N LYS A 251 9.34 15.87 -2.20
CA LYS A 251 9.36 16.80 -1.06
C LYS A 251 10.63 16.60 -0.22
N GLU A 252 10.97 15.37 0.15
CA GLU A 252 12.17 15.04 0.92
C GLU A 252 13.44 15.51 0.19
N SER A 253 13.54 15.25 -1.10
CA SER A 253 14.69 15.70 -1.93
C SER A 253 14.80 17.23 -1.99
N ALA A 254 13.67 17.95 -1.96
CA ALA A 254 13.65 19.41 -1.96
C ALA A 254 13.85 20.04 -0.57
N THR A 255 13.61 19.27 0.51
CA THR A 255 13.60 19.73 1.90
C THR A 255 14.78 19.20 2.72
N THR A 256 15.69 18.43 2.11
CA THR A 256 16.93 17.96 2.73
C THR A 256 18.15 18.59 2.08
N ASP A 257 19.21 18.77 2.87
CA ASP A 257 20.53 19.20 2.40
C ASP A 257 21.33 17.98 1.94
N ALA A 258 21.84 18.01 0.71
CA ALA A 258 22.48 16.84 0.10
C ALA A 258 23.81 16.45 0.75
N LEU A 259 24.48 17.38 1.43
CA LEU A 259 25.79 17.12 2.06
C LEU A 259 25.62 16.47 3.45
N THR A 260 24.64 16.93 4.22
CA THR A 260 24.46 16.55 5.62
C THR A 260 23.32 15.56 5.85
N GLY A 261 22.38 15.45 4.91
CA GLY A 261 21.13 14.69 5.08
C GLY A 261 20.14 15.34 6.06
N MET A 262 20.47 16.51 6.61
CA MET A 262 19.57 17.25 7.52
C MET A 262 18.51 18.02 6.73
N HIS A 263 17.40 18.36 7.40
CA HIS A 263 16.43 19.27 6.81
C HIS A 263 17.04 20.63 6.49
N ASN A 264 16.79 21.12 5.29
CA ASN A 264 17.32 22.39 4.82
C ASN A 264 16.46 23.57 5.29
N ARG A 265 16.90 24.78 4.93
CA ARG A 265 16.20 26.02 5.32
C ARG A 265 14.77 26.10 4.76
N HIS A 266 14.48 25.49 3.61
CA HIS A 266 13.14 25.49 3.03
C HIS A 266 12.15 24.72 3.91
N TYR A 267 12.55 23.53 4.39
CA TYR A 267 11.76 22.76 5.35
C TYR A 267 11.42 23.55 6.61
N LEU A 268 12.41 24.24 7.19
CA LEU A 268 12.22 25.08 8.38
C LEU A 268 11.11 26.10 8.16
N TYR A 269 11.09 26.78 7.01
CA TYR A 269 10.04 27.76 6.71
C TYR A 269 8.65 27.12 6.55
N GLU A 270 8.58 25.95 5.92
CA GLU A 270 7.32 25.23 5.72
C GLU A 270 6.70 24.78 7.05
N ILE A 271 7.50 24.25 7.98
CA ILE A 271 7.01 23.78 9.28
C ILE A 271 6.83 24.91 10.30
N ALA A 272 7.59 26.01 10.17
CA ALA A 272 7.63 27.06 11.19
C ALA A 272 6.25 27.66 11.45
N GLU A 273 5.47 27.95 10.40
CA GLU A 273 4.12 28.49 10.56
C GLU A 273 3.21 27.53 11.32
N LYS A 274 3.24 26.24 10.99
CA LYS A 274 2.45 25.19 11.65
C LYS A 274 2.82 25.06 13.12
N ILE A 275 4.12 24.97 13.42
CA ILE A 275 4.63 24.84 14.79
C ILE A 275 4.31 26.09 15.63
N MET A 276 4.44 27.29 15.04
CA MET A 276 4.09 28.55 15.72
C MET A 276 2.59 28.66 16.00
N ALA A 277 1.74 28.24 15.06
CA ALA A 277 0.30 28.20 15.27
C ALA A 277 -0.09 27.20 16.36
N GLN A 278 0.51 26.01 16.35
CA GLN A 278 0.28 24.96 17.35
C GLN A 278 0.72 25.39 18.75
N SER A 279 1.89 26.04 18.87
CA SER A 279 2.39 26.62 20.13
C SER A 279 1.44 27.66 20.70
N LYS A 280 0.92 28.58 19.87
CA LYS A 280 -0.09 29.55 20.32
C LYS A 280 -1.38 28.88 20.80
N ARG A 281 -1.81 27.81 20.12
CA ARG A 281 -3.04 27.09 20.45
C ARG A 281 -2.93 26.28 21.74
N LEU A 282 -1.79 25.63 21.96
CA LEU A 282 -1.55 24.72 23.08
C LEU A 282 -0.78 25.37 24.24
N ASP A 283 -0.49 26.68 24.13
CA ASP A 283 0.20 27.50 25.13
C ASP A 283 1.50 26.86 25.67
N TYR A 284 2.34 26.34 24.77
CA TYR A 284 3.67 25.84 25.13
C TYR A 284 4.79 26.68 24.49
N PRO A 285 5.92 26.89 25.19
CA PRO A 285 7.01 27.73 24.70
C PRO A 285 7.77 27.06 23.55
N LEU A 286 8.13 27.85 22.53
CA LEU A 286 9.03 27.44 21.45
C LEU A 286 10.44 28.01 21.67
N SER A 287 11.45 27.23 21.32
CA SER A 287 12.85 27.65 21.33
C SER A 287 13.47 27.40 19.95
N LEU A 288 14.28 28.35 19.47
CA LEU A 288 15.08 28.23 18.26
C LEU A 288 16.56 28.20 18.68
N VAL A 289 17.27 27.15 18.27
CA VAL A 289 18.72 27.03 18.49
C VAL A 289 19.42 27.23 17.16
N ILE A 290 20.41 28.12 17.14
CA ILE A 290 21.25 28.40 15.98
C ILE A 290 22.68 28.00 16.34
N PHE A 291 23.26 27.09 15.57
CA PHE A 291 24.66 26.69 15.68
C PHE A 291 25.47 27.37 14.57
N ASP A 292 26.67 27.84 14.90
CA ASP A 292 27.66 28.33 13.94
C ASP A 292 28.98 27.61 14.20
N ILE A 293 29.66 27.16 13.14
CA ILE A 293 30.93 26.47 13.29
C ILE A 293 32.05 27.50 13.32
N ASP A 294 32.69 27.62 14.49
CA ASP A 294 33.81 28.54 14.68
C ASP A 294 34.93 28.30 13.67
N PHE A 295 35.38 29.37 13.03
CA PHE A 295 36.50 29.38 12.09
C PHE A 295 36.35 28.48 10.86
N PHE A 296 35.13 28.08 10.47
CA PHE A 296 34.89 27.16 9.35
C PHE A 296 35.61 27.56 8.05
N LYS A 297 35.65 28.85 7.72
CA LYS A 297 36.38 29.37 6.56
C LYS A 297 37.88 29.02 6.58
N LYS A 298 38.54 29.12 7.74
CA LYS A 298 39.97 28.79 7.86
C LYS A 298 40.25 27.31 7.65
N ILE A 299 39.29 26.45 7.99
CA ILE A 299 39.39 25.01 7.79
C ILE A 299 39.37 24.71 6.29
N ASN A 300 38.38 25.22 5.56
CA ASN A 300 38.28 25.05 4.10
C ASN A 300 39.50 25.61 3.39
N ASP A 301 39.94 26.84 3.74
CA ASP A 301 41.10 27.48 3.13
C ASP A 301 42.41 26.67 3.33
N LYS A 302 42.50 25.85 4.39
CA LYS A 302 43.71 25.06 4.72
C LYS A 302 43.66 23.62 4.22
N TYR A 303 42.48 22.99 4.23
CA TYR A 303 42.34 21.55 4.02
C TYR A 303 41.54 21.17 2.76
N GLY A 304 40.84 22.12 2.14
CA GLY A 304 39.94 21.87 1.00
C GLY A 304 38.51 21.65 1.46
#